data_AF-A0A0W0ZH93-F1
#
_entry.id   AF-A0A0W0ZH93-F1
#
_cell.length_a   1.000
_cell.length_b   1.000
_cell.length_c   1.000
_cell.angle_alpha   90.00
_cell.angle_beta   90.00
_cell.angle_gamma   90.00
#
_symmetry.space_group_name_H-M   'P 1'
#
loop_
_entity.id
_entity.type
_entity.pdbx_description
1 polymer ?
#
loop_
_entity_poly.entity_id
_entity_poly.type
_entity_poly.pdbx_seq_one_letter_code
_entity_poly.pdbx_strand_id
1 'polypeptide(L)'
;MIVTDPPDPLADVARKLAGHDRVISTGTYLDTLRFRFHIAKHFNVSPIDVNAHVIGEHGTSSVFLWSSVQIGGKPLSSLLTQNIEQFKQRMEREVKFANITIIEGNNASQYGIGMVCARIAEIIVRDERAVIPISSYHEQYKVTFSLPSVLGQQGIKEVFIPEMSPAEEDALQKGAEV
;
A
#
# COMPACT_ATOMS: atom_id res chain seq x y z
N MET A 1 -3.01 3.56 -15.82
CA MET A 1 -2.43 2.84 -14.67
C MET A 1 -0.99 2.54 -15.00
N ILE A 2 -0.05 2.99 -14.18
CA ILE A 2 1.39 2.72 -14.31
C ILE A 2 1.77 1.58 -13.37
N VAL A 3 2.59 0.67 -13.87
CA VAL A 3 3.08 -0.54 -13.16
C VAL A 3 4.60 -0.65 -13.24
N THR A 4 5.20 -0.08 -14.29
CA THR A 4 6.64 -0.05 -14.51
C THR A 4 7.36 0.57 -13.32
N ASP A 5 8.44 -0.06 -12.88
CA ASP A 5 9.23 0.40 -11.73
C ASP A 5 10.21 1.52 -12.15
N PRO A 6 10.31 2.65 -11.42
CA PRO A 6 9.54 3.02 -10.22
C PRO A 6 8.14 3.56 -10.56
N PRO A 7 7.05 3.00 -10.01
CA PRO A 7 5.70 3.26 -10.51
C PRO A 7 5.19 4.65 -10.16
N ASP A 8 5.55 5.20 -9.00
CA ASP A 8 5.05 6.48 -8.51
C ASP A 8 5.68 7.68 -9.24
N PRO A 9 7.02 7.77 -9.40
CA PRO A 9 7.64 8.80 -10.22
C PRO A 9 7.18 8.75 -11.69
N LEU A 10 7.05 7.54 -12.25
CA LEU A 10 6.57 7.38 -13.64
C LEU A 10 5.09 7.75 -13.78
N ALA A 11 4.27 7.55 -12.75
CA ALA A 11 2.90 8.03 -12.72
C ALA A 11 2.83 9.56 -12.70
N ASP A 12 3.69 10.26 -11.94
CA ASP A 12 3.73 11.72 -11.95
C ASP A 12 4.17 12.28 -13.32
N VAL A 13 5.15 11.65 -13.98
CA VAL A 13 5.54 12.02 -15.35
C VAL A 13 4.38 11.80 -16.33
N ALA A 14 3.74 10.64 -16.28
CA ALA A 14 2.60 10.34 -17.15
C ALA A 14 1.42 11.29 -16.93
N ARG A 15 1.16 11.68 -15.68
CA ARG A 15 0.16 12.69 -15.30
C ARG A 15 0.42 14.04 -15.95
N LYS A 16 1.66 14.54 -15.84
CA LYS A 16 2.09 15.81 -16.45
C LYS A 16 1.95 15.77 -17.97
N LEU A 17 2.35 14.67 -18.61
CA LEU A 17 2.22 14.48 -20.05
C LEU A 17 0.76 14.36 -20.51
N ALA A 18 -0.09 13.70 -19.72
CA ALA A 18 -1.51 13.53 -20.03
C ALA A 18 -2.34 14.81 -19.78
N GLY A 19 -1.84 15.74 -18.97
CA GLY A 19 -2.53 16.99 -18.63
C GLY A 19 -3.74 16.80 -17.70
N HIS A 20 -3.80 15.70 -16.95
CA HIS A 20 -4.89 15.44 -15.99
C HIS A 20 -4.45 14.55 -14.82
N ASP A 21 -5.14 14.63 -13.70
CA ASP A 21 -4.78 13.90 -12.46
C ASP A 21 -5.41 12.50 -12.34
N ARG A 22 -6.12 12.01 -13.36
CA ARG A 22 -6.68 10.64 -13.40
C ARG A 22 -5.63 9.53 -13.59
N VAL A 23 -4.34 9.87 -13.59
CA VAL A 23 -3.26 8.90 -13.70
C VAL A 23 -3.01 8.29 -12.33
N ILE A 24 -3.03 6.96 -12.27
CA ILE A 24 -2.79 6.16 -11.07
C ILE A 24 -1.62 5.20 -11.30
N SER A 25 -0.94 4.83 -10.21
CA SER A 25 0.03 3.73 -10.16
C SER A 25 -0.52 2.61 -9.27
N THR A 26 -0.01 1.38 -9.40
CA THR A 26 -0.36 0.28 -8.47
C THR A 26 0.06 0.56 -7.03
N GLY A 27 1.06 1.43 -6.85
CA GLY A 27 1.52 1.93 -5.56
C GLY A 27 1.82 0.81 -4.57
N THR A 28 1.43 1.03 -3.32
CA THR A 28 1.65 0.12 -2.19
C THR A 28 0.53 -0.92 -2.03
N TYR A 29 -0.32 -1.14 -3.04
CA TYR A 29 -1.44 -2.07 -2.91
C TYR A 29 -0.94 -3.51 -2.70
N LEU A 30 0.08 -3.93 -3.46
CA LEU A 30 0.69 -5.25 -3.28
C LEU A 30 1.37 -5.39 -1.92
N ASP A 31 2.09 -4.36 -1.47
CA ASP A 31 2.76 -4.33 -0.16
C ASP A 31 1.74 -4.44 0.96
N THR A 32 0.60 -3.77 0.84
CA THR A 32 -0.53 -3.88 1.77
C THR A 32 -1.09 -5.30 1.82
N LEU A 33 -1.28 -5.95 0.68
CA LEU A 33 -1.78 -7.34 0.64
C LEU A 33 -0.80 -8.31 1.31
N ARG A 34 0.51 -8.13 1.06
CA ARG A 34 1.56 -8.90 1.74
C ARG A 34 1.56 -8.64 3.24
N PHE A 35 1.44 -7.38 3.64
CA PHE A 35 1.42 -7.00 5.04
C PHE A 35 0.27 -7.69 5.79
N ARG A 36 -0.95 -7.65 5.22
CA ARG A 36 -2.11 -8.37 5.74
C ARG A 36 -1.87 -9.87 5.81
N PHE A 37 -1.29 -10.48 4.76
CA PHE A 37 -0.98 -11.91 4.74
C PHE A 37 -0.04 -12.34 5.87
N HIS A 38 1.07 -11.62 6.09
CA HIS A 38 2.04 -11.98 7.13
C HIS A 38 1.48 -11.84 8.54
N ILE A 39 0.70 -10.77 8.81
CA ILE A 39 -0.03 -10.62 10.07
C ILE A 39 -1.03 -11.78 10.25
N ALA A 40 -1.84 -12.05 9.23
CA ALA A 40 -2.86 -13.09 9.29
C ALA A 40 -2.26 -14.48 9.53
N LYS A 41 -1.12 -14.78 8.88
CA LYS A 41 -0.35 -16.00 9.10
C LYS A 41 0.12 -16.13 10.54
N HIS A 42 0.56 -15.04 11.17
CA HIS A 42 0.99 -15.07 12.57
C HIS A 42 -0.17 -15.39 13.52
N PHE A 43 -1.34 -14.79 13.31
CA PHE A 43 -2.52 -14.97 14.16
C PHE A 43 -3.39 -16.17 13.75
N ASN A 44 -3.03 -16.88 12.68
CA ASN A 44 -3.79 -18.00 12.10
C ASN A 44 -5.26 -17.62 11.79
N VAL A 45 -5.44 -16.50 11.08
CA VAL A 45 -6.74 -15.97 10.63
C VAL A 45 -6.72 -15.72 9.12
N SER A 46 -7.86 -15.36 8.53
CA SER A 46 -7.91 -14.97 7.13
C SER A 46 -7.28 -13.59 6.90
N PRO A 47 -6.49 -13.37 5.85
CA PRO A 47 -5.96 -12.05 5.48
C PRO A 47 -7.02 -11.00 5.19
N ILE A 48 -8.25 -11.41 4.84
CA ILE A 48 -9.36 -10.48 4.59
C ILE A 48 -9.86 -9.82 5.88
N ASP A 49 -9.68 -10.50 7.02
CA ASP A 49 -10.11 -10.03 8.34
C ASP A 49 -9.05 -9.16 9.04
N VAL A 50 -7.89 -8.98 8.39
CA VAL A 50 -6.82 -8.08 8.82
C VAL A 50 -6.96 -6.75 8.09
N ASN A 51 -7.28 -5.70 8.83
CA ASN A 51 -7.20 -4.35 8.33
C ASN A 51 -5.84 -3.75 8.71
N ALA A 52 -5.02 -3.57 7.69
CA ALA A 52 -3.70 -2.99 7.74
C ALA A 52 -3.41 -2.32 6.39
N HIS A 53 -2.60 -1.27 6.40
CA HIS A 53 -2.25 -0.49 5.23
C HIS A 53 -0.76 -0.17 5.21
N VAL A 54 -0.18 -0.21 4.01
CA VAL A 54 1.11 0.40 3.69
C VAL A 54 0.80 1.60 2.79
N ILE A 55 1.36 2.77 3.12
CA ILE A 55 1.15 4.03 2.39
C ILE A 55 2.49 4.63 1.97
N GLY A 56 2.47 5.78 1.29
CA GLY A 56 3.67 6.44 0.77
C GLY A 56 4.10 5.87 -0.59
N GLU A 57 5.38 6.05 -0.93
CA GLU A 57 5.95 5.52 -2.16
C GLU A 57 6.03 3.98 -2.11
N HIS A 58 5.82 3.34 -3.25
CA HIS A 58 6.24 1.96 -3.43
C HIS A 58 7.77 1.86 -3.40
N GLY A 59 8.33 1.20 -2.38
CA GLY A 59 9.77 0.95 -2.29
C GLY A 59 10.36 1.35 -0.95
N THR A 60 11.43 2.15 -0.97
CA THR A 60 12.24 2.44 0.22
C THR A 60 11.55 3.35 1.24
N SER A 61 10.67 4.24 0.78
CA SER A 61 9.97 5.20 1.65
C SER A 61 8.53 4.79 2.03
N SER A 62 8.17 3.51 1.79
CA SER A 62 6.87 2.97 2.20
C SER A 62 6.68 3.01 3.73
N VAL A 63 5.50 3.40 4.20
CA VAL A 63 5.17 3.51 5.62
C VAL A 63 4.13 2.46 6.00
N PHE A 64 4.48 1.57 6.94
CA PHE A 64 3.57 0.58 7.51
C PHE A 64 2.77 1.21 8.64
N LEU A 65 1.44 1.29 8.50
CA LEU A 65 0.55 1.93 9.49
C LEU A 65 0.21 1.00 10.65
N TRP A 66 1.21 0.67 11.45
CA TRP A 66 1.10 -0.17 12.64
C TRP A 66 0.10 0.32 13.67
N SER A 67 0.00 1.64 13.86
CA SER A 67 -0.94 2.25 14.82
C SER A 67 -2.40 1.92 14.51
N SER A 68 -2.73 1.70 13.24
CA SER A 68 -4.08 1.44 12.73
C SER A 68 -4.41 -0.04 12.54
N VAL A 69 -3.45 -0.96 12.76
CA VAL A 69 -3.66 -2.38 12.49
C VAL A 69 -4.72 -2.96 13.42
N GLN A 70 -5.70 -3.61 12.84
CA GLN A 70 -6.76 -4.31 13.57
C GLN A 70 -7.10 -5.66 12.94
N ILE A 71 -7.52 -6.61 13.77
CA ILE A 71 -7.99 -7.94 13.35
C ILE A 71 -9.37 -8.15 13.95
N GLY A 72 -10.39 -8.31 13.11
CA GLY A 72 -11.78 -8.45 13.58
C GLY A 72 -12.24 -7.31 14.50
N GLY A 73 -11.78 -6.08 14.25
CA GLY A 73 -12.09 -4.90 15.06
C GLY A 73 -11.27 -4.74 16.35
N LYS A 74 -10.33 -5.65 16.64
CA LYS A 74 -9.42 -5.52 17.79
C LYS A 74 -8.09 -4.90 17.36
N PRO A 75 -7.62 -3.82 18.00
CA PRO A 75 -6.30 -3.25 17.74
C PRO A 75 -5.18 -4.27 17.98
N LEU A 76 -4.15 -4.26 17.15
CA LEU A 76 -3.01 -5.17 17.25
C LEU A 76 -2.34 -5.12 18.63
N SER A 77 -2.25 -3.92 19.23
CA SER A 77 -1.70 -3.70 20.57
C SER A 77 -2.41 -4.52 21.66
N SER A 78 -3.71 -4.80 21.48
CA SER A 78 -4.50 -5.62 22.42
C SER A 78 -4.32 -7.12 22.22
N LEU A 79 -3.78 -7.55 21.07
CA LEU A 79 -3.63 -8.95 20.68
C LEU A 79 -2.23 -9.49 20.97
N LEU A 80 -1.23 -8.61 21.09
CA LEU A 80 0.15 -8.99 21.34
C LEU A 80 0.46 -9.01 22.83
N THR A 81 0.97 -10.14 23.30
CA THR A 81 1.53 -10.32 24.66
C THR A 81 3.06 -10.14 24.70
N GLN A 82 3.68 -10.07 23.52
CA GLN A 82 5.12 -9.99 23.30
C GLN A 82 5.58 -8.56 23.00
N ASN A 83 6.90 -8.34 22.93
CA ASN A 83 7.47 -7.05 22.56
C ASN A 83 7.00 -6.64 21.15
N ILE A 84 6.16 -5.60 21.09
CA ILE A 84 5.55 -5.11 19.86
C ILE A 84 6.59 -4.67 18.82
N GLU A 85 7.70 -4.07 19.26
CA GLU A 85 8.72 -3.57 18.33
C GLU A 85 9.48 -4.70 17.65
N GLN A 86 9.81 -5.77 18.39
CA GLN A 86 10.41 -6.96 17.79
C GLN A 86 9.45 -7.63 16.79
N PHE A 87 8.15 -7.65 17.11
CA PHE A 87 7.13 -8.15 16.20
C PHE A 87 7.06 -7.34 14.91
N LYS A 88 6.99 -6.00 15.01
CA LYS A 88 6.96 -5.10 13.85
C LYS A 88 8.17 -5.32 12.93
N GLN A 89 9.38 -5.30 13.50
CA GLN A 89 10.62 -5.49 12.75
C GLN A 89 10.69 -6.86 12.05
N ARG A 90 10.14 -7.90 12.65
CA ARG A 90 10.08 -9.23 12.01
C ARG A 90 9.10 -9.21 10.83
N MET A 91 7.91 -8.66 11.01
CA MET A 91 6.89 -8.61 9.96
C MET A 91 7.30 -7.74 8.77
N GLU A 92 7.88 -6.55 9.01
CA GLU A 92 8.39 -5.72 7.92
C GLU A 92 9.50 -6.41 7.14
N ARG A 93 10.39 -7.14 7.84
CA ARG A 93 11.38 -7.99 7.18
C ARG A 93 10.70 -9.05 6.33
N GLU A 94 9.74 -9.80 6.85
CA GLU A 94 9.05 -10.82 6.05
C GLU A 94 8.37 -10.25 4.80
N VAL A 95 7.72 -9.09 4.90
CA VAL A 95 7.11 -8.41 3.74
C VAL A 95 8.16 -8.01 2.71
N LYS A 96 9.29 -7.42 3.14
CA LYS A 96 10.40 -7.01 2.27
C LYS A 96 11.12 -8.21 1.65
N PHE A 97 11.40 -9.26 2.43
CA PHE A 97 12.08 -10.47 1.98
C PHE A 97 11.22 -11.35 1.08
N ALA A 98 9.89 -11.32 1.19
CA ALA A 98 9.00 -12.04 0.27
C ALA A 98 9.25 -11.63 -1.19
N ASN A 99 9.55 -10.36 -1.46
CA ASN A 99 9.99 -9.91 -2.80
C ASN A 99 11.30 -10.58 -3.23
N ILE A 100 12.28 -10.63 -2.34
CA ILE A 100 13.62 -11.17 -2.63
C ILE A 100 13.54 -12.66 -2.94
N THR A 101 12.88 -13.46 -2.10
CA THR A 101 12.75 -14.91 -2.33
C THR A 101 11.99 -15.23 -3.62
N ILE A 102 10.99 -14.42 -3.99
CA ILE A 102 10.27 -14.59 -5.26
C ILE A 102 11.17 -14.24 -6.45
N ILE A 103 11.92 -13.15 -6.38
CA ILE A 103 12.83 -12.73 -7.45
C ILE A 103 13.99 -13.74 -7.60
N GLU A 104 14.57 -14.21 -6.50
CA GLU A 104 15.62 -15.22 -6.51
C GLU A 104 15.12 -16.59 -7.01
N GLY A 105 13.86 -16.93 -6.72
CA GLY A 105 13.25 -18.20 -7.16
C GLY A 105 12.73 -18.20 -8.60
N ASN A 106 12.20 -17.07 -9.08
CA ASN A 106 11.48 -16.98 -10.36
C ASN A 106 12.04 -15.93 -11.33
N ASN A 107 13.18 -15.30 -11.03
CA ASN A 107 13.79 -14.18 -11.76
C ASN A 107 12.94 -12.90 -11.88
N ALA A 108 11.69 -12.89 -11.39
CA ALA A 108 10.82 -11.71 -11.35
C ALA A 108 9.58 -11.93 -10.46
N SER A 109 9.08 -10.85 -9.83
CA SER A 109 7.83 -10.85 -9.05
C SER A 109 6.62 -10.51 -9.93
N GLN A 110 6.23 -11.43 -10.82
CA GLN A 110 5.26 -11.15 -11.89
C GLN A 110 3.81 -11.46 -11.52
N TYR A 111 3.55 -12.55 -10.80
CA TYR A 111 2.19 -13.00 -10.52
C TYR A 111 1.45 -12.10 -9.53
N GLY A 112 2.13 -11.69 -8.45
CA GLY A 112 1.52 -10.82 -7.43
C GLY A 112 1.06 -9.48 -8.00
N ILE A 113 1.93 -8.84 -8.79
CA ILE A 113 1.60 -7.55 -9.42
C ILE A 113 0.56 -7.73 -10.54
N GLY A 114 0.60 -8.84 -11.29
CA GLY A 114 -0.42 -9.17 -12.29
C GLY A 114 -1.82 -9.29 -11.67
N MET A 115 -1.94 -9.97 -10.52
CA MET A 115 -3.20 -10.07 -9.77
C MET A 115 -3.68 -8.70 -9.27
N VAL A 116 -2.77 -7.87 -8.77
CA VAL A 116 -3.08 -6.48 -8.35
C VAL A 116 -3.60 -5.65 -9.52
N CYS A 117 -2.95 -5.74 -10.69
CA CYS A 117 -3.39 -5.04 -11.89
C CYS A 117 -4.79 -5.48 -12.33
N ALA A 118 -5.04 -6.79 -12.37
CA ALA A 118 -6.34 -7.34 -12.71
C ALA A 118 -7.42 -6.86 -11.73
N ARG A 119 -7.12 -6.85 -10.42
CA ARG A 119 -8.07 -6.40 -9.40
C ARG A 119 -8.37 -4.90 -9.49
N ILE A 120 -7.37 -4.06 -9.72
CA ILE A 120 -7.55 -2.62 -9.94
C ILE A 120 -8.42 -2.37 -11.18
N ALA A 121 -8.16 -3.08 -12.28
CA ALA A 121 -8.96 -2.97 -13.49
C ALA A 121 -10.42 -3.38 -13.25
N GLU A 122 -10.66 -4.45 -12.49
CA GLU A 122 -12.01 -4.89 -12.10
C GLU A 122 -12.75 -3.80 -11.31
N ILE A 123 -12.10 -3.22 -10.30
CA ILE A 123 -12.66 -2.14 -9.47
C ILE A 123 -13.13 -0.96 -10.36
N ILE A 124 -12.31 -0.57 -11.34
CA ILE A 124 -12.62 0.53 -12.26
C ILE A 124 -13.77 0.16 -13.18
N VAL A 125 -13.68 -0.99 -13.88
CA VAL A 125 -14.68 -1.42 -14.88
C VAL A 125 -16.07 -1.58 -14.24
N ARG A 126 -16.12 -2.07 -13.00
CA ARG A 126 -17.38 -2.33 -12.28
C ARG A 126 -17.84 -1.16 -11.40
N ASP A 127 -17.13 -0.04 -11.39
CA ASP A 127 -17.33 1.09 -10.45
C ASP A 127 -17.53 0.62 -8.99
N GLU A 128 -16.68 -0.29 -8.50
CA GLU A 128 -16.90 -0.89 -7.17
C GLU A 128 -16.77 0.11 -6.02
N ARG A 129 -16.09 1.25 -6.26
CA ARG A 129 -15.81 2.29 -5.23
C ARG A 129 -15.05 1.70 -4.05
N ALA A 130 -14.12 0.79 -4.33
CA ALA A 130 -13.32 0.12 -3.31
C ALA A 130 -12.31 1.10 -2.69
N VAL A 131 -12.09 0.96 -1.38
CA VAL A 131 -11.04 1.69 -0.66
C VAL A 131 -9.77 0.85 -0.66
N ILE A 132 -8.77 1.29 -1.41
CA ILE A 132 -7.47 0.62 -1.52
C ILE A 132 -6.32 1.64 -1.43
N PRO A 133 -5.16 1.27 -0.88
CA PRO A 133 -3.98 2.12 -0.94
C PRO A 133 -3.44 2.10 -2.38
N ILE A 134 -3.69 3.16 -3.12
CA ILE A 134 -3.33 3.30 -4.52
C ILE A 134 -2.68 4.66 -4.73
N SER A 135 -1.73 4.72 -5.65
CA SER A 135 -0.95 5.92 -5.88
C SER A 135 -1.64 6.88 -6.84
N SER A 136 -1.70 8.13 -6.42
CA SER A 136 -2.21 9.27 -7.18
C SER A 136 -1.48 10.55 -6.76
N TYR A 137 -1.61 11.61 -7.54
CA TYR A 137 -1.05 12.91 -7.19
C TYR A 137 -1.82 13.56 -6.04
N HIS A 138 -1.09 14.06 -5.05
CA HIS A 138 -1.66 14.78 -3.90
C HIS A 138 -1.18 16.23 -3.91
N GLU A 139 -2.07 17.18 -4.20
CA GLU A 139 -1.73 18.61 -4.29
C GLU A 139 -1.10 19.15 -2.99
N GLN A 140 -1.57 18.70 -1.83
CA GLN A 140 -1.03 19.11 -0.52
C GLN A 140 0.46 18.82 -0.38
N TYR A 141 0.92 17.69 -0.92
CA TYR A 141 2.31 17.24 -0.84
C TYR A 141 3.09 17.54 -2.12
N LYS A 142 2.40 17.89 -3.22
CA LYS A 142 2.95 18.11 -4.56
C LYS A 142 3.70 16.91 -5.14
N VAL A 143 3.34 15.69 -4.72
CA VAL A 143 3.98 14.45 -5.14
C VAL A 143 2.92 13.35 -5.34
N THR A 144 3.28 12.33 -6.13
CA THR A 144 2.46 11.14 -6.35
C THR A 144 2.90 10.03 -5.41
N PHE A 145 1.99 9.55 -4.56
CA PHE A 145 2.23 8.40 -3.68
C PHE A 145 0.91 7.75 -3.24
N SER A 146 1.01 6.63 -2.54
CA SER A 146 -0.15 5.83 -2.14
C SER A 146 -0.80 6.32 -0.86
N LEU A 147 -2.09 6.60 -0.93
CA LEU A 147 -2.97 6.77 0.24
C LEU A 147 -4.23 5.91 0.06
N PRO A 148 -4.90 5.50 1.14
CA PRO A 148 -6.19 4.83 1.05
C PRO A 148 -7.17 5.72 0.30
N SER A 149 -7.64 5.27 -0.86
CA SER A 149 -8.44 6.10 -1.76
C SER A 149 -9.62 5.31 -2.31
N VAL A 150 -10.75 5.99 -2.49
CA VAL A 150 -11.94 5.45 -3.15
C VAL A 150 -11.68 5.40 -4.65
N LEU A 151 -11.44 4.22 -5.19
CA LEU A 151 -11.26 4.00 -6.62
C LEU A 151 -12.56 3.55 -7.29
N GLY A 152 -12.95 4.23 -8.36
CA GLY A 152 -14.07 3.80 -9.21
C GLY A 152 -13.81 4.02 -10.70
N GLN A 153 -14.88 4.04 -11.50
CA GLN A 153 -14.79 4.09 -12.97
C GLN A 153 -14.07 5.34 -13.50
N GLN A 154 -14.17 6.47 -12.80
CA GLN A 154 -13.55 7.74 -13.18
C GLN A 154 -12.17 7.97 -12.55
N GLY A 155 -11.59 6.94 -11.92
CA GLY A 155 -10.36 7.04 -11.14
C GLY A 155 -10.63 7.30 -9.66
N ILE A 156 -9.76 8.07 -9.02
CA ILE A 156 -9.86 8.40 -7.59
C ILE A 156 -10.99 9.40 -7.35
N LYS A 157 -11.92 9.04 -6.45
CA LYS A 157 -13.06 9.88 -6.05
C LYS A 157 -12.79 10.66 -4.77
N GLU A 158 -12.11 10.02 -3.83
CA GLU A 158 -11.83 10.55 -2.50
C GLU A 158 -10.54 9.91 -1.98
N VAL A 159 -9.77 10.68 -1.22
CA VAL A 159 -8.55 10.23 -0.55
C VAL A 159 -8.79 10.34 0.94
N PHE A 160 -8.53 9.26 1.69
CA PHE A 160 -8.61 9.25 3.14
C PHE A 160 -7.23 9.46 3.74
N ILE A 161 -7.13 10.43 4.65
CA ILE A 161 -5.96 10.57 5.52
C ILE A 161 -6.19 9.68 6.75
N PRO A 162 -5.46 8.56 6.88
CA PRO A 162 -5.63 7.67 8.02
C PRO A 162 -5.09 8.32 9.29
N GLU A 163 -5.60 7.88 10.45
CA GLU A 163 -4.94 8.17 11.72
C GLU A 163 -3.56 7.51 11.74
N MET A 164 -2.57 8.28 12.18
CA MET A 164 -1.17 7.87 12.21
C MET A 164 -0.57 8.24 13.56
N SER A 165 0.43 7.47 13.98
CA SER A 165 1.30 7.88 15.08
C SER A 165 2.24 8.98 14.61
N PRO A 166 2.79 9.82 15.52
CA PRO A 166 3.72 10.89 15.12
C PRO A 166 4.94 10.40 14.32
N ALA A 167 5.39 9.16 14.57
CA ALA A 167 6.49 8.56 13.82
C ALA A 167 6.09 8.15 12.39
N GLU A 168 4.86 7.68 12.19
CA GLU A 168 4.33 7.35 10.85
C GLU A 168 4.05 8.61 10.03
N GLU A 169 3.55 9.69 10.67
CA GLU A 169 3.37 11.00 10.04
C GLU A 169 4.70 11.59 9.58
N ASP A 170 5.72 11.60 10.45
CA ASP A 170 7.08 12.08 10.12
C ASP A 170 7.72 11.23 9.00
N ALA A 171 7.54 9.91 9.02
CA ALA A 171 8.03 9.03 7.97
C ALA A 171 7.35 9.31 6.62
N LEU A 172 6.03 9.53 6.61
CA LEU A 172 5.30 9.87 5.40
C LEU A 172 5.73 11.22 4.84
N GLN A 173 5.85 12.23 5.70
CA GLN A 173 6.28 13.58 5.32
C GLN A 173 7.68 13.56 4.70
N LYS A 174 8.63 12.84 5.31
CA LYS A 174 9.98 12.67 4.76
C LYS A 174 9.96 11.93 3.42
N GLY A 175 9.15 10.89 3.29
CA GLY A 175 9.00 10.16 2.03
C GLY A 175 8.43 11.03 0.89
N ALA A 176 7.57 11.99 1.21
CA ALA A 176 7.00 12.91 0.23
C ALA A 176 7.97 14.00 -0.27
N GLU A 177 9.11 14.20 0.40
CA GLU A 177 10.14 15.19 0.03
C GLU A 177 11.22 14.62 -0.91
N VAL A 178 11.22 13.31 -1.14
CA VAL A 178 12.18 12.58 -1.98
C VAL A 178 11.68 12.49 -3.42
#